data_AF-A0A938EAM2-F1
#
_entry.id   AF-A0A938EAM2-F1
#
_cell.length_a   1.000
_cell.length_b   1.000
_cell.length_c   1.000
_cell.angle_alpha   90.00
_cell.angle_beta   90.00
_cell.angle_gamma   90.00
#
_symmetry.space_group_name_H-M   'P 1'
#
loop_
_entity.id
_entity.type
_entity.pdbx_description
1 polymer ?
#
loop_
_entity_poly.entity_id
_entity_poly.type
_entity_poly.pdbx_seq_one_letter_code
_entity_poly.pdbx_strand_id
1 'polypeptide(L)'
;MLSRPYVGDTLASNELAWFFERARLHVARRPDLVRFEVSPDVLRSERGDQVRICLATTLGLPTDAPWHDALRELDGGPREARDDSSEPRSLELLRDALRFRDASLVIYRERTLVEFQTEKLAGVFKYVEDGHVSWQLGEFQDHHCHLALGAVTRVLFSAEAVPCQGGRLNYTVWFLAPGSCGNPYRSDGYFSVVLNRPYDGDAPRLEIIDQVLSLYRRYRHESWVEADELFLRALGGEADEGPACRA
;
A
#
# COMPACT_ATOMS: atom_id res chain seq x y z
N MET A 1 17.70 -9.77 3.91
CA MET A 1 18.20 -9.65 5.29
C MET A 1 19.57 -10.32 5.35
N LEU A 2 20.60 -9.59 5.77
CA LEU A 2 21.92 -10.15 6.05
C LEU A 2 21.96 -10.54 7.53
N SER A 3 21.94 -11.83 7.84
CA SER A 3 21.82 -12.32 9.22
C SER A 3 23.10 -12.93 9.78
N ARG A 4 24.10 -13.25 8.93
CA ARG A 4 25.36 -13.87 9.34
C ARG A 4 26.56 -13.34 8.54
N PRO A 5 26.97 -12.07 8.74
CA PRO A 5 28.14 -11.51 8.04
C PRO A 5 29.49 -12.09 8.49
N TYR A 6 29.49 -12.99 9.47
CA TYR A 6 30.69 -13.54 10.10
C TYR A 6 30.74 -15.06 9.97
N VAL A 7 31.91 -15.58 9.63
CA VAL A 7 32.26 -17.00 9.74
C VAL A 7 33.29 -17.12 10.86
N GLY A 8 32.82 -17.48 12.06
CA GLY A 8 33.61 -17.36 13.29
C GLY A 8 33.83 -15.89 13.65
N ASP A 9 35.08 -15.47 13.76
CA ASP A 9 35.48 -14.07 14.01
C ASP A 9 35.84 -13.31 12.73
N THR A 10 35.80 -13.96 11.57
CA THR A 10 36.19 -13.37 10.30
C THR A 10 34.97 -12.82 9.57
N LEU A 11 35.06 -11.56 9.15
CA LEU A 11 34.04 -10.93 8.31
C LEU A 11 34.05 -11.55 6.90
N ALA A 12 32.89 -11.97 6.40
CA ALA A 12 32.71 -12.45 5.03
C ALA A 12 32.63 -11.26 4.04
N SER A 13 33.72 -10.49 3.92
CA SER A 13 33.74 -9.19 3.22
C SER A 13 33.25 -9.26 1.76
N ASN A 14 33.53 -10.36 1.05
CA ASN A 14 33.06 -10.53 -0.34
C ASN A 14 31.54 -10.71 -0.44
N GLU A 15 30.95 -11.50 0.46
CA GLU A 15 29.50 -11.68 0.51
C GLU A 15 28.80 -10.38 0.92
N LEU A 16 29.44 -9.66 1.84
CA LEU A 16 28.94 -8.39 2.34
C LEU A 16 28.97 -7.29 1.26
N ALA A 17 30.07 -7.16 0.53
CA ALA A 17 30.19 -6.25 -0.60
C ALA A 17 29.16 -6.58 -1.70
N TRP A 18 29.01 -7.87 -2.03
CA TRP A 18 27.99 -8.31 -2.98
C TRP A 18 26.57 -7.95 -2.52
N PHE A 19 26.28 -8.12 -1.23
CA PHE A 19 24.99 -7.72 -0.65
C PHE A 19 24.75 -6.21 -0.81
N PHE A 20 25.74 -5.36 -0.52
CA PHE A 20 25.62 -3.91 -0.64
C PHE A 20 25.44 -3.45 -2.09
N GLU A 21 26.17 -4.02 -3.05
CA GLU A 21 25.95 -3.70 -4.46
C GLU A 21 24.56 -4.11 -4.94
N ARG A 22 24.09 -5.29 -4.51
CA ARG A 22 22.74 -5.74 -4.84
C ARG A 22 21.67 -4.87 -4.20
N ALA A 23 21.89 -4.45 -2.95
CA ALA A 23 21.06 -3.48 -2.24
C ALA A 23 20.97 -2.16 -3.01
N ARG A 24 22.10 -1.61 -3.47
CA ARG A 24 22.16 -0.39 -4.28
C ARG A 24 21.38 -0.52 -5.59
N LEU A 25 21.49 -1.67 -6.28
CA LEU A 25 20.68 -1.95 -7.47
C LEU A 25 19.18 -2.01 -7.15
N HIS A 26 18.80 -2.54 -5.98
CA HIS A 26 17.40 -2.55 -5.55
C HIS A 26 16.89 -1.15 -5.22
N VAL A 27 17.68 -0.33 -4.52
CA VAL A 27 17.37 1.09 -4.28
C VAL A 27 17.22 1.84 -5.60
N ALA A 28 18.14 1.67 -6.55
CA ALA A 28 18.06 2.34 -7.86
C ALA A 28 16.81 1.94 -8.66
N ARG A 29 16.35 0.69 -8.54
CA ARG A 29 15.16 0.19 -9.24
C ARG A 29 13.85 0.58 -8.57
N ARG A 30 13.80 0.51 -7.24
CA ARG A 30 12.59 0.71 -6.42
C ARG A 30 12.96 1.43 -5.13
N PRO A 31 13.34 2.72 -5.22
CA PRO A 31 13.78 3.47 -4.05
C PRO A 31 12.66 3.63 -3.02
N ASP A 32 11.40 3.43 -3.42
CA ASP A 32 10.21 3.45 -2.57
C ASP A 32 10.03 2.21 -1.68
N LEU A 33 10.67 1.08 -2.02
CA LEU A 33 10.45 -0.22 -1.37
C LEU A 33 11.63 -0.73 -0.55
N VAL A 34 12.77 -0.06 -0.63
CA VAL A 34 13.99 -0.47 0.09
C VAL A 34 14.22 0.50 1.24
N ARG A 35 14.51 -0.06 2.41
CA ARG A 35 14.93 0.66 3.61
C ARG A 35 16.07 -0.11 4.25
N PHE A 36 17.07 0.60 4.78
CA PHE A 36 18.13 0.01 5.58
C PHE A 36 17.99 0.46 7.02
N GLU A 37 18.08 -0.51 7.92
CA GLU A 37 18.13 -0.28 9.35
C GLU A 37 19.30 -1.07 9.91
N VAL A 38 20.05 -0.46 10.81
CA VAL A 38 21.13 -1.09 11.56
C VAL A 38 20.72 -1.06 13.02
N SER A 39 20.70 -2.23 13.66
CA SER A 39 20.29 -2.30 15.06
C SER A 39 21.25 -1.50 15.95
N PRO A 40 20.76 -0.88 17.05
CA PRO A 40 21.59 -0.09 17.96
C PRO A 40 22.81 -0.85 18.50
N ASP A 41 22.66 -2.16 18.72
CA ASP A 41 23.73 -3.03 19.21
C ASP A 41 24.85 -3.19 18.17
N VAL A 42 24.51 -3.21 16.88
CA VAL A 42 25.51 -3.26 15.80
C VAL A 42 26.23 -1.92 15.70
N LEU A 43 25.50 -0.80 15.75
CA LEU A 43 26.08 0.55 15.66
C LEU A 43 27.16 0.82 16.71
N ARG A 44 27.07 0.18 17.88
CA ARG A 44 27.99 0.38 19.02
C ARG A 44 29.03 -0.73 19.19
N SER A 45 29.09 -1.68 18.27
CA SER A 45 29.98 -2.85 18.38
C SER A 45 31.19 -2.74 17.47
N GLU A 46 32.32 -3.30 17.90
CA GLU A 46 33.54 -3.43 17.07
C GLU A 46 33.27 -4.22 15.77
N ARG A 47 32.42 -5.25 15.85
CA ARG A 47 31.97 -6.01 14.69
C ARG A 47 31.15 -5.12 13.74
N GLY A 48 30.23 -4.31 14.25
CA GLY A 48 29.52 -3.33 13.44
C GLY A 48 30.46 -2.38 12.71
N ASP A 49 31.55 -1.95 13.34
CA ASP A 49 32.51 -1.05 12.72
C ASP A 49 33.21 -1.69 11.51
N GLN A 50 33.48 -3.00 11.54
CA GLN A 50 34.01 -3.73 10.39
C GLN A 50 32.99 -3.81 9.23
N VAL A 51 31.70 -3.98 9.54
CA VAL A 51 30.61 -3.93 8.55
C VAL A 51 30.51 -2.54 7.93
N ARG A 52 30.60 -1.47 8.75
CA ARG A 52 30.61 -0.08 8.30
C ARG A 52 31.76 0.20 7.34
N ILE A 53 32.97 -0.26 7.68
CA ILE A 53 34.16 -0.10 6.82
C ILE A 53 33.95 -0.81 5.47
N CYS A 54 33.38 -2.01 5.47
CA CYS A 54 33.08 -2.74 4.24
C CYS A 54 32.03 -2.00 3.40
N LEU A 55 30.98 -1.44 4.02
CA LEU A 55 29.99 -0.61 3.34
C LEU A 55 30.63 0.62 2.71
N ALA A 56 31.38 1.41 3.50
CA ALA A 56 32.06 2.60 3.03
C ALA A 56 33.00 2.29 1.85
N THR A 57 33.79 1.23 1.96
CA THR A 57 34.67 0.75 0.87
C THR A 57 33.87 0.38 -0.38
N THR A 58 32.74 -0.32 -0.22
CA THR A 58 31.87 -0.70 -1.34
C THR A 58 31.28 0.52 -2.05
N LEU A 59 30.97 1.57 -1.29
CA LEU A 59 30.40 2.81 -1.82
C LEU A 59 31.45 3.83 -2.30
N GLY A 60 32.75 3.51 -2.18
CA GLY A 60 33.84 4.45 -2.51
C GLY A 60 33.95 5.64 -1.54
N LEU A 61 33.42 5.51 -0.33
CA LEU A 61 33.53 6.50 0.74
C LEU A 61 34.83 6.32 1.56
N PRO A 62 35.29 7.37 2.28
CA PRO A 62 36.35 7.23 3.28
C PRO A 62 36.01 6.13 4.31
N THR A 63 37.01 5.34 4.72
CA THR A 63 36.79 4.20 5.64
C THR A 63 36.39 4.63 7.06
N ASP A 64 36.59 5.89 7.41
CA ASP A 64 36.16 6.54 8.65
C ASP A 64 34.78 7.22 8.53
N ALA A 65 34.11 7.12 7.36
CA ALA A 65 32.78 7.71 7.16
C ALA A 65 31.78 7.17 8.20
N PRO A 66 31.03 8.04 8.91
CA PRO A 66 30.10 7.60 9.93
C PRO A 66 28.96 6.77 9.32
N TRP A 67 28.35 5.91 10.14
CA TRP A 67 27.23 5.07 9.73
C TRP A 67 26.12 5.85 9.01
N HIS A 68 25.79 7.04 9.52
CA HIS A 68 24.78 7.91 8.90
C HIS A 68 25.12 8.25 7.44
N ASP A 69 26.36 8.59 7.14
CA ASP A 69 26.76 9.00 5.79
C ASP A 69 26.82 7.80 4.85
N ALA A 70 27.33 6.67 5.33
CA ALA A 70 27.37 5.42 4.56
C ALA A 70 25.96 4.90 4.24
N LEU A 71 25.02 4.98 5.19
CA LEU A 71 23.62 4.59 4.95
C LEU A 71 22.91 5.58 4.02
N ARG A 72 23.13 6.88 4.18
CA ARG A 72 22.55 7.90 3.30
C ARG A 72 22.99 7.73 1.84
N GLU A 73 24.26 7.38 1.63
CA GLU A 73 24.79 7.09 0.30
C GLU A 73 24.19 5.79 -0.27
N LEU A 74 24.05 4.75 0.56
CA LEU A 74 23.38 3.51 0.15
C LEU A 74 21.90 3.73 -0.22
N ASP A 75 21.21 4.61 0.52
CA ASP A 75 19.81 4.99 0.31
C ASP A 75 19.59 5.93 -0.89
N GLY A 76 20.65 6.50 -1.47
CA GLY A 76 20.56 7.39 -2.63
C GLY A 76 20.23 8.85 -2.31
N GLY A 77 20.48 9.31 -1.08
CA GLY A 77 20.33 10.72 -0.67
C GLY A 77 18.95 11.11 -0.15
N PRO A 78 18.78 12.39 0.29
CA PRO A 78 17.51 12.88 0.81
C PRO A 78 16.45 12.81 -0.28
N ARG A 79 15.43 11.98 -0.05
CA ARG A 79 14.18 12.02 -0.82
C ARG A 79 13.63 13.43 -0.64
N GLU A 80 13.33 14.13 -1.74
CA GLU A 80 12.43 15.28 -1.63
C GLU A 80 11.17 14.77 -0.92
N ALA A 81 10.92 15.32 0.27
CA ALA A 81 9.63 15.13 0.91
C ALA A 81 8.62 15.54 -0.15
N ARG A 82 7.75 14.60 -0.55
CA ARG A 82 6.62 14.96 -1.38
C ARG A 82 5.93 16.11 -0.67
N ASP A 83 5.62 17.16 -1.41
CA ASP A 83 4.80 18.25 -0.92
C ASP A 83 3.38 17.72 -0.65
N ASP A 84 3.24 17.02 0.47
CA ASP A 84 1.99 16.47 1.01
C ASP A 84 1.09 17.59 1.55
N SER A 85 1.46 18.87 1.35
CA SER A 85 0.59 20.00 1.66
C SER A 85 -0.60 20.07 0.68
N SER A 86 -0.42 19.60 -0.55
CA SER A 86 -1.48 19.53 -1.56
C SER A 86 -2.50 18.44 -1.26
N GLU A 87 -3.78 18.71 -1.53
CA GLU A 87 -4.83 17.70 -1.34
C GLU A 87 -4.61 16.51 -2.31
N PRO A 88 -4.73 15.25 -1.82
CA PRO A 88 -4.64 14.08 -2.68
C PRO A 88 -5.69 14.13 -3.78
N ARG A 89 -5.30 13.79 -5.02
CA ARG A 89 -6.22 13.78 -6.18
C ARG A 89 -7.41 12.82 -5.98
N SER A 90 -7.21 11.76 -5.20
CA SER A 90 -8.24 10.75 -4.89
C SER A 90 -9.17 11.16 -3.74
N LEU A 91 -8.98 12.32 -3.11
CA LEU A 91 -9.70 12.71 -1.89
C LEU A 91 -11.22 12.80 -2.10
N GLU A 92 -11.67 13.45 -3.16
CA GLU A 92 -13.11 13.56 -3.46
C GLU A 92 -13.73 12.20 -3.81
N LEU A 93 -13.01 11.37 -4.56
CA LEU A 93 -13.45 10.01 -4.86
C LEU A 93 -13.56 9.18 -3.58
N LEU A 94 -12.61 9.29 -2.65
CA LEU A 94 -12.67 8.64 -1.35
C LEU A 94 -13.87 9.11 -0.54
N ARG A 95 -14.10 10.42 -0.46
CA ARG A 95 -15.27 11.00 0.23
C ARG A 95 -16.57 10.44 -0.32
N ASP A 96 -16.68 10.30 -1.64
CA ASP A 96 -17.84 9.69 -2.28
C ASP A 96 -17.95 8.18 -2.01
N ALA A 97 -16.84 7.43 -2.05
CA ALA A 97 -16.83 6.00 -1.78
C ALA A 97 -17.19 5.67 -0.32
N LEU A 98 -16.77 6.50 0.64
CA LEU A 98 -17.13 6.34 2.05
C LEU A 98 -18.60 6.63 2.35
N ARG A 99 -19.36 7.20 1.39
CA ARG A 99 -20.82 7.37 1.50
C ARG A 99 -21.61 6.15 1.04
N PHE A 100 -20.94 5.11 0.53
CA PHE A 100 -21.63 3.89 0.14
C PHE A 100 -22.35 3.27 1.33
N ARG A 101 -23.61 2.87 1.11
CA ARG A 101 -24.37 2.03 2.03
C ARG A 101 -23.97 0.58 1.84
N ASP A 102 -24.05 -0.20 2.92
CA ASP A 102 -23.61 -1.60 2.95
C ASP A 102 -22.24 -1.75 2.30
N ALA A 103 -21.26 -1.03 2.83
CA ALA A 103 -19.88 -1.13 2.38
C ALA A 103 -18.93 -1.04 3.58
N SER A 104 -17.69 -1.41 3.33
CA SER A 104 -16.64 -1.34 4.32
C SER A 104 -15.36 -0.79 3.75
N LEU A 105 -14.72 0.09 4.50
CA LEU A 105 -13.32 0.41 4.34
C LEU A 105 -12.49 -0.76 4.89
N VAL A 106 -11.64 -1.35 4.06
CA VAL A 106 -10.81 -2.50 4.41
C VAL A 106 -9.33 -2.14 4.29
N ILE A 107 -8.59 -2.42 5.36
CA ILE A 107 -7.14 -2.37 5.39
C ILE A 107 -6.66 -3.79 5.64
N TYR A 108 -6.13 -4.44 4.60
CA TYR A 108 -5.60 -5.78 4.71
C TYR A 108 -4.08 -5.81 4.62
N ARG A 109 -3.46 -6.47 5.61
CA ARG A 109 -2.03 -6.68 5.74
C ARG A 109 -1.77 -8.16 6.00
N GLU A 110 -0.50 -8.56 5.93
CA GLU A 110 -0.10 -9.90 6.32
C GLU A 110 -0.65 -10.23 7.72
N ARG A 111 -1.51 -11.27 7.79
CA ARG A 111 -2.17 -11.78 9.00
C ARG A 111 -3.12 -10.82 9.73
N THR A 112 -3.39 -9.64 9.19
CA THR A 112 -4.24 -8.64 9.87
C THR A 112 -5.19 -7.98 8.89
N LEU A 113 -6.49 -8.14 9.10
CA LEU A 113 -7.53 -7.43 8.38
C LEU A 113 -8.28 -6.54 9.36
N VAL A 114 -8.39 -5.25 9.03
CA VAL A 114 -9.21 -4.28 9.76
C VAL A 114 -10.30 -3.78 8.83
N GLU A 115 -11.52 -3.77 9.33
CA GLU A 115 -12.71 -3.39 8.57
C GLU A 115 -13.50 -2.34 9.35
N PHE A 116 -13.87 -1.26 8.66
CA PHE A 116 -14.74 -0.21 9.19
C PHE A 116 -15.96 -0.10 8.29
N GLN A 117 -17.15 -0.28 8.86
CA GLN A 117 -18.39 -0.07 8.12
C GLN A 117 -18.49 1.40 7.72
N THR A 118 -18.69 1.68 6.44
CA THR A 118 -18.70 3.06 5.90
C THR A 118 -19.78 3.91 6.55
N GLU A 119 -20.94 3.33 6.85
CA GLU A 119 -22.05 4.00 7.55
C GLU A 119 -21.72 4.45 8.99
N LYS A 120 -20.68 3.89 9.60
CA LYS A 120 -20.19 4.27 10.93
C LYS A 120 -19.02 5.25 10.87
N LEU A 121 -18.48 5.52 9.68
CA LEU A 121 -17.45 6.51 9.48
C LEU A 121 -18.12 7.85 9.13
N ALA A 122 -17.79 8.91 9.87
CA ALA A 122 -18.34 10.23 9.57
C ALA A 122 -17.74 10.85 8.30
N GLY A 123 -16.45 11.19 8.33
CA GLY A 123 -15.81 11.97 7.27
C GLY A 123 -14.31 11.77 7.15
N VAL A 124 -13.70 12.55 6.26
CA VAL A 124 -12.27 12.54 5.97
C VAL A 124 -11.67 13.91 6.33
N PHE A 125 -10.82 13.94 7.35
CA PHE A 125 -10.28 15.16 7.94
C PHE A 125 -8.76 15.18 7.79
N LYS A 126 -8.20 16.30 7.32
CA LYS A 126 -6.74 16.48 7.25
C LYS A 126 -6.20 16.63 8.68
N TYR A 127 -5.16 15.88 9.00
CA TYR A 127 -4.46 15.92 10.28
C TYR A 127 -2.97 16.18 10.05
N VAL A 128 -2.41 17.15 10.76
CA VAL A 128 -1.00 17.55 10.63
C VAL A 128 -0.36 17.54 12.01
N GLU A 129 0.68 16.74 12.17
CA GLU A 129 1.44 16.59 13.43
C GLU A 129 2.94 16.53 13.11
N ASP A 130 3.73 17.45 13.70
CA ASP A 130 5.18 17.56 13.50
C ASP A 130 5.62 17.57 12.02
N GLY A 131 4.82 18.19 11.15
CA GLY A 131 5.07 18.25 9.71
C GLY A 131 4.66 16.99 8.93
N HIS A 132 4.21 15.93 9.62
CA HIS A 132 3.59 14.77 9.00
C HIS A 132 2.11 15.03 8.70
N VAL A 133 1.72 14.82 7.44
CA VAL A 133 0.32 14.91 7.02
C VAL A 133 -0.28 13.51 6.96
N SER A 134 -1.36 13.31 7.70
CA SER A 134 -2.24 12.14 7.58
C SER A 134 -3.67 12.60 7.40
N TRP A 135 -4.55 11.67 7.03
CA TRP A 135 -5.97 11.92 6.89
C TRP A 135 -6.71 10.97 7.81
N GLN A 136 -7.48 11.55 8.73
CA GLN A 136 -8.35 10.82 9.64
C GLN A 136 -9.64 10.44 8.90
N LEU A 137 -9.97 9.15 8.90
CA LEU A 137 -11.23 8.61 8.41
C LEU A 137 -12.05 8.19 9.64
N GLY A 138 -13.19 8.84 9.86
CA GLY A 138 -14.01 8.66 11.06
C GLY A 138 -13.89 9.81 12.07
N GLU A 139 -14.76 9.84 13.08
CA GLU A 139 -14.75 10.85 14.14
C GLU A 139 -13.63 10.61 15.15
N PHE A 140 -13.09 11.70 15.71
CA PHE A 140 -12.00 11.61 16.70
C PHE A 140 -12.41 10.87 17.98
N GLN A 141 -13.68 11.01 18.39
CA GLN A 141 -14.23 10.39 19.61
C GLN A 141 -14.81 8.99 19.37
N ASP A 142 -14.70 8.45 18.15
CA ASP A 142 -15.18 7.12 17.77
C ASP A 142 -14.08 6.35 17.04
N HIS A 143 -14.42 5.19 16.48
CA HIS A 143 -13.55 4.42 15.62
C HIS A 143 -13.09 5.27 14.42
N HIS A 144 -11.79 5.51 14.36
CA HIS A 144 -11.14 6.17 13.24
C HIS A 144 -9.83 5.48 12.87
N CYS A 145 -9.35 5.77 11.68
CA CYS A 145 -8.00 5.42 11.26
C CYS A 145 -7.32 6.60 10.56
N HIS A 146 -6.00 6.60 10.54
CA HIS A 146 -5.20 7.60 9.84
C HIS A 146 -4.52 6.97 8.63
N LEU A 147 -4.67 7.59 7.47
CA LEU A 147 -4.06 7.16 6.22
C LEU A 147 -3.22 8.28 5.61
N ALA A 148 -2.05 7.93 5.07
CA ALA A 148 -1.24 8.84 4.27
C ALA A 148 -1.79 8.87 2.83
N LEU A 149 -2.88 9.61 2.61
CA LEU A 149 -3.57 9.60 1.30
C LEU A 149 -2.70 10.14 0.15
N GLY A 150 -1.66 10.93 0.42
CA GLY A 150 -0.66 11.34 -0.59
C GLY A 150 0.16 10.18 -1.17
N ALA A 151 0.13 9.01 -0.53
CA ALA A 151 0.74 7.79 -1.06
C ALA A 151 -0.06 7.16 -2.22
N VAL A 152 -1.37 7.46 -2.31
CA VAL A 152 -2.25 6.90 -3.35
C VAL A 152 -1.88 7.52 -4.70
N THR A 153 -1.53 6.69 -5.66
CA THR A 153 -1.20 7.12 -7.03
C THR A 153 -2.25 6.73 -8.06
N ARG A 154 -3.05 5.69 -7.77
CA ARG A 154 -4.10 5.20 -8.67
C ARG A 154 -5.31 4.69 -7.88
N VAL A 155 -6.47 4.70 -8.51
CA VAL A 155 -7.69 4.07 -8.00
C VAL A 155 -8.19 3.06 -9.03
N LEU A 156 -8.47 1.83 -8.59
CA LEU A 156 -8.92 0.75 -9.46
C LEU A 156 -10.30 0.27 -9.03
N PHE A 157 -11.26 0.32 -9.96
CA PHE A 157 -12.58 -0.28 -9.80
C PHE A 157 -12.53 -1.73 -10.26
N SER A 158 -12.85 -2.65 -9.35
CA SER A 158 -12.74 -4.08 -9.60
C SER A 158 -14.04 -4.80 -9.29
N ALA A 159 -14.31 -5.84 -10.04
CA ALA A 159 -15.35 -6.81 -9.76
C ALA A 159 -14.69 -8.19 -9.83
N GLU A 160 -14.88 -9.01 -8.79
CA GLU A 160 -14.23 -10.31 -8.67
C GLU A 160 -15.24 -11.35 -8.20
N ALA A 161 -15.19 -12.56 -8.77
CA ALA A 161 -16.01 -13.67 -8.31
C ALA A 161 -15.51 -14.16 -6.94
N VAL A 162 -16.36 -14.08 -5.91
CA VAL A 162 -15.97 -14.46 -4.55
C VAL A 162 -16.61 -15.79 -4.15
N PRO A 163 -15.82 -16.82 -3.79
CA PRO A 163 -16.35 -18.14 -3.43
C PRO A 163 -17.36 -18.13 -2.29
N CYS A 164 -17.15 -17.29 -1.27
CA CYS A 164 -18.07 -17.17 -0.14
C CYS A 164 -19.41 -16.53 -0.50
N GLN A 165 -19.53 -15.94 -1.70
CA GLN A 165 -20.77 -15.41 -2.28
C GLN A 165 -21.32 -16.32 -3.38
N GLY A 166 -20.97 -17.61 -3.38
CA GLY A 166 -21.40 -18.56 -4.41
C GLY A 166 -20.77 -18.32 -5.77
N GLY A 167 -19.60 -17.68 -5.82
CA GLY A 167 -18.92 -17.33 -7.08
C GLY A 167 -19.46 -16.07 -7.75
N ARG A 168 -20.33 -15.32 -7.08
CA ARG A 168 -20.88 -14.05 -7.59
C ARG A 168 -19.88 -12.90 -7.46
N LEU A 169 -20.14 -11.83 -8.21
CA LEU A 169 -19.26 -10.67 -8.25
C LEU A 169 -19.36 -9.83 -6.98
N ASN A 170 -18.23 -9.64 -6.32
CA ASN A 170 -18.08 -8.59 -5.33
C ASN A 170 -17.37 -7.40 -5.94
N TYR A 171 -17.77 -6.19 -5.55
CA TYR A 171 -17.28 -4.95 -6.12
C TYR A 171 -16.38 -4.23 -5.12
N THR A 172 -15.20 -3.84 -5.58
CA THR A 172 -14.17 -3.22 -4.75
C THR A 172 -13.59 -1.99 -5.44
N VAL A 173 -13.51 -0.88 -4.70
CA VAL A 173 -12.75 0.32 -5.10
C VAL A 173 -11.40 0.27 -4.37
N TRP A 174 -10.35 -0.05 -5.10
CA TRP A 174 -8.99 -0.14 -4.58
C TRP A 174 -8.28 1.21 -4.66
N PHE A 175 -7.66 1.62 -3.56
CA PHE A 175 -6.74 2.76 -3.53
C PHE A 175 -5.32 2.22 -3.52
N LEU A 176 -4.58 2.49 -4.59
CA LEU A 176 -3.30 1.86 -4.87
C LEU A 176 -2.14 2.82 -4.60
N ALA A 177 -1.08 2.30 -3.98
CA ALA A 177 0.17 3.03 -3.79
C ALA A 177 1.33 2.28 -4.47
N PRO A 178 2.42 2.96 -4.86
CA PRO A 178 3.56 2.30 -5.47
C PRO A 178 4.14 1.22 -4.55
N GLY A 179 4.19 -0.01 -5.08
CA GLY A 179 4.88 -1.12 -4.43
C GLY A 179 4.11 -1.82 -3.31
N SER A 180 4.78 -2.71 -2.57
CA SER A 180 4.11 -3.58 -1.62
C SER A 180 3.57 -2.82 -0.42
N CYS A 181 2.25 -2.84 -0.26
CA CYS A 181 1.52 -2.37 0.90
C CYS A 181 1.25 -3.48 1.93
N GLY A 182 1.80 -4.68 1.72
CA GLY A 182 1.61 -5.83 2.62
C GLY A 182 0.25 -6.52 2.50
N ASN A 183 -0.59 -6.14 1.53
CA ASN A 183 -1.84 -6.84 1.24
C ASN A 183 -1.54 -8.14 0.45
N PRO A 184 -1.95 -9.32 0.97
CA PRO A 184 -1.59 -10.61 0.37
C PRO A 184 -2.38 -10.96 -0.90
N TYR A 185 -3.51 -10.28 -1.17
CA TYR A 185 -4.29 -10.49 -2.40
C TYR A 185 -3.87 -9.54 -3.52
N ARG A 186 -3.52 -8.30 -3.18
CA ARG A 186 -3.11 -7.27 -4.12
C ARG A 186 -1.95 -6.49 -3.53
N SER A 187 -0.74 -6.76 -4.00
CA SER A 187 0.48 -6.24 -3.38
C SER A 187 0.53 -4.71 -3.31
N ASP A 188 0.01 -4.01 -4.32
CA ASP A 188 -0.08 -2.54 -4.37
C ASP A 188 -1.37 -1.96 -3.74
N GLY A 189 -2.23 -2.80 -3.18
CA GLY A 189 -3.49 -2.43 -2.54
C GLY A 189 -3.24 -1.79 -1.16
N TYR A 190 -3.21 -0.45 -1.12
CA TYR A 190 -2.99 0.29 0.12
C TYR A 190 -4.18 0.14 1.07
N PHE A 191 -5.39 0.35 0.55
CA PHE A 191 -6.68 0.05 1.20
C PHE A 191 -7.79 -0.06 0.14
N SER A 192 -8.99 -0.45 0.54
CA SER A 192 -10.13 -0.50 -0.36
C SER A 192 -11.45 -0.13 0.31
N VAL A 193 -12.44 0.22 -0.50
CA VAL A 193 -13.86 0.24 -0.12
C VAL A 193 -14.54 -0.90 -0.86
N VAL A 194 -15.13 -1.85 -0.13
CA VAL A 194 -15.77 -3.05 -0.68
C VAL A 194 -17.26 -3.04 -0.37
N LEU A 195 -18.10 -3.46 -1.31
CA LEU A 195 -19.52 -3.65 -1.03
C LEU A 195 -19.73 -4.87 -0.14
N ASN A 196 -20.59 -4.69 0.85
CA ASN A 196 -21.11 -5.76 1.69
C ASN A 196 -22.43 -6.24 1.09
N ARG A 197 -22.58 -7.56 0.93
CA ARG A 197 -23.84 -8.18 0.49
C ARG A 197 -24.45 -7.51 -0.77
N PRO A 198 -23.76 -7.51 -1.92
CA PRO A 198 -24.31 -7.00 -3.17
C PRO A 198 -25.50 -7.82 -3.70
N TYR A 199 -25.88 -8.91 -3.03
CA TYR A 199 -26.99 -9.78 -3.40
C TYR A 199 -27.88 -10.07 -2.18
N ASP A 200 -29.17 -10.26 -2.43
CA ASP A 200 -30.13 -10.87 -1.50
C ASP A 200 -30.51 -12.25 -2.03
N GLY A 201 -29.93 -13.29 -1.42
CA GLY A 201 -29.90 -14.62 -2.02
C GLY A 201 -29.22 -14.59 -3.39
N ASP A 202 -29.99 -14.87 -4.44
CA ASP A 202 -29.52 -14.90 -5.83
C ASP A 202 -29.81 -13.59 -6.58
N ALA A 203 -30.62 -12.70 -6.00
CA ALA A 203 -31.02 -11.46 -6.65
C ALA A 203 -29.97 -10.36 -6.44
N PRO A 204 -29.50 -9.69 -7.51
CA PRO A 204 -28.61 -8.54 -7.37
C PRO A 204 -29.34 -7.37 -6.70
N ARG A 205 -28.70 -6.77 -5.71
CA ARG A 205 -29.17 -5.53 -5.06
C ARG A 205 -28.66 -4.34 -5.86
N LEU A 206 -29.36 -4.01 -6.93
CA LEU A 206 -28.96 -2.98 -7.88
C LEU A 206 -28.76 -1.62 -7.19
N GLU A 207 -29.54 -1.30 -6.17
CA GLU A 207 -29.39 -0.06 -5.39
C GLU A 207 -28.09 0.03 -4.59
N ILE A 208 -27.44 -1.11 -4.32
CA ILE A 208 -26.13 -1.19 -3.67
C ILE A 208 -25.01 -1.22 -4.72
N ILE A 209 -25.17 -2.06 -5.75
CA ILE A 209 -24.21 -2.21 -6.86
C ILE A 209 -24.04 -0.90 -7.65
N ASP A 210 -25.14 -0.21 -7.95
CA ASP A 210 -25.14 1.02 -8.75
C ASP A 210 -24.35 2.16 -8.10
N GLN A 211 -24.11 2.12 -6.79
CA GLN A 211 -23.27 3.10 -6.09
C GLN A 211 -21.84 3.08 -6.66
N VAL A 212 -21.26 1.89 -6.83
CA VAL A 212 -19.90 1.71 -7.37
C VAL A 212 -19.87 1.99 -8.87
N LEU A 213 -20.85 1.49 -9.63
CA LEU A 213 -20.92 1.72 -11.07
C LEU A 213 -21.07 3.21 -11.39
N SER A 214 -21.90 3.92 -10.64
CA SER A 214 -22.10 5.37 -10.80
C SER A 214 -20.88 6.17 -10.38
N LEU A 215 -20.18 5.74 -9.32
CA LEU A 215 -18.91 6.36 -8.93
C LEU A 215 -17.87 6.24 -10.04
N TYR A 216 -17.70 5.06 -10.63
CA TYR A 216 -16.78 4.89 -11.76
C TYR A 216 -17.16 5.78 -12.94
N ARG A 217 -18.45 5.82 -13.33
CA ARG A 217 -18.92 6.67 -14.44
C ARG A 217 -18.57 8.15 -14.24
N ARG A 218 -18.58 8.64 -13.00
CA ARG A 218 -18.22 10.01 -12.64
C ARG A 218 -16.72 10.29 -12.83
N TYR A 219 -15.86 9.36 -12.42
CA TYR A 219 -14.40 9.58 -12.37
C TYR A 219 -13.61 8.89 -13.49
N ARG A 220 -14.24 8.13 -14.40
CA ARG A 220 -13.56 7.37 -15.47
C ARG A 220 -12.68 8.17 -16.43
N HIS A 221 -12.84 9.49 -16.45
CA HIS A 221 -12.09 10.40 -17.33
C HIS A 221 -10.78 10.85 -16.68
N GLU A 222 -10.59 10.57 -15.40
CA GLU A 222 -9.37 10.87 -14.66
C GLU A 222 -8.25 9.90 -15.06
N SER A 223 -7.06 10.43 -15.34
CA SER A 223 -5.91 9.62 -15.80
C SER A 223 -5.37 8.63 -14.76
N TRP A 224 -5.82 8.76 -13.51
CA TRP A 224 -5.40 7.95 -12.35
C TRP A 224 -6.50 6.97 -11.91
N VAL A 225 -7.60 6.87 -12.66
CA VAL A 225 -8.71 5.95 -12.41
C VAL A 225 -8.72 4.85 -13.46
N GLU A 226 -8.75 3.60 -13.00
CA GLU A 226 -8.75 2.40 -13.82
C GLU A 226 -9.96 1.51 -13.47
N ALA A 227 -10.29 0.56 -14.34
CA ALA A 227 -11.24 -0.49 -14.06
C ALA A 227 -10.75 -1.83 -14.63
N ASP A 228 -10.94 -2.91 -13.87
CA ASP A 228 -10.64 -4.27 -14.34
C ASP A 228 -11.68 -4.74 -15.38
N GLU A 229 -11.30 -5.70 -16.22
CA GLU A 229 -12.14 -6.17 -17.33
C GLU A 229 -13.52 -6.67 -16.86
N LEU A 230 -13.57 -7.43 -15.76
CA LEU A 230 -14.82 -7.96 -15.23
C LEU A 230 -15.74 -6.85 -14.68
N PHE A 231 -15.15 -5.78 -14.14
CA PHE A 231 -15.90 -4.59 -13.75
C PHE A 231 -16.51 -3.89 -14.96
N LEU A 232 -15.75 -3.74 -16.06
CA LEU A 232 -16.23 -3.13 -17.29
C LEU A 232 -17.35 -3.95 -17.95
N ARG A 233 -17.28 -5.28 -17.91
CA ARG A 233 -18.39 -6.16 -18.35
C ARG A 233 -19.64 -5.98 -17.48
N ALA A 234 -19.47 -5.90 -16.16
CA ALA A 234 -20.57 -5.61 -15.24
C ALA A 234 -21.21 -4.24 -15.50
N LEU A 235 -20.39 -3.24 -15.79
CA LEU A 235 -20.84 -1.90 -16.14
C LEU A 235 -21.68 -1.88 -17.44
N GLY A 236 -21.35 -2.76 -18.39
CA GLY A 236 -22.08 -2.96 -19.65
C GLY A 236 -23.34 -3.83 -19.54
N GLY A 237 -23.58 -4.44 -18.38
CA GLY A 237 -24.72 -5.34 -18.15
C GLY A 237 -24.50 -6.80 -18.53
N GLU A 238 -23.25 -7.22 -18.78
CA GLU A 238 -22.90 -8.56 -19.29
C GLU A 238 -22.42 -9.55 -18.21
N ALA A 239 -22.48 -9.17 -16.93
CA ALA A 239 -21.73 -9.86 -15.88
C ALA A 239 -22.39 -11.06 -15.20
N ASP A 240 -23.64 -11.41 -15.52
CA ASP A 240 -24.40 -12.40 -14.75
C ASP A 240 -24.30 -13.86 -15.26
N GLU A 241 -23.44 -14.14 -16.25
CA GLU A 241 -23.12 -15.52 -16.67
C GLU A 241 -21.78 -15.99 -16.09
N GLY A 242 -21.69 -16.08 -14.76
CA GLY A 242 -20.58 -16.76 -14.10
C GLY A 242 -20.66 -18.29 -14.28
N PRO A 243 -19.54 -19.00 -14.48
CA PRO A 243 -19.56 -20.45 -14.63
C PRO A 243 -20.01 -21.10 -13.31
N ALA A 244 -21.00 -21.98 -13.39
CA ALA A 244 -21.43 -22.79 -12.25
C ALA A 244 -20.22 -23.50 -11.64
N CYS A 245 -19.85 -23.15 -10.40
CA CYS A 245 -18.89 -23.91 -9.60
C CYS A 245 -19.44 -25.33 -9.46
N ARG A 246 -18.89 -26.27 -10.22
CA ARG A 246 -19.07 -27.70 -9.93
C ARG A 246 -18.28 -28.00 -8.66
N ALA A 247 -19.00 -28.45 -7.64
CA ALA A 247 -18.46 -28.97 -6.40
C ALA A 247 -17.54 -30.18 -6.63
#